data_AF-A0A2X3KIK7-F1
#
_entry.id   AF-A0A2X3KIK7-F1
#
_cell.length_a   1.000
_cell.length_b   1.000
_cell.length_c   1.000
_cell.angle_alpha   90.00
_cell.angle_beta   90.00
_cell.angle_gamma   90.00
#
_symmetry.space_group_name_H-M   'P 1'
#
loop_
_entity.id
_entity.type
_entity.pdbx_description
1 polymer ?
#
loop_
_entity_poly.entity_id
_entity_poly.type
_entity_poly.pdbx_seq_one_letter_code
_entity_poly.pdbx_strand_id
1 'polypeptide(L)'
;MQVLASLAMPLELNADDIDRLFKINIHAPYHASVEAARQMPEGGRILIIGSVNGDRMPVAGMAAYAASKSALQGMARGLARDFGPRGITINVVQPGPIDTDANPANGPMRDMLHSFMAIKRHGQPEEVAGMVAWLAGPRSQFCYRRDAYH
;
A
#
# COMPACT_ATOMS: atom_id res chain seq x y z
N MET A 1 6.73 -12.73 -9.32
CA MET A 1 7.01 -13.91 -8.46
C MET A 1 6.87 -13.66 -6.94
N GLN A 2 6.58 -12.43 -6.47
CA GLN A 2 6.58 -12.09 -5.03
C GLN A 2 5.20 -12.13 -4.34
N VAL A 3 4.10 -12.02 -5.09
CA VAL A 3 2.72 -12.06 -4.54
C VAL A 3 2.27 -13.50 -4.24
N LEU A 4 2.81 -14.48 -4.97
CA LEU A 4 2.40 -15.89 -4.85
C LEU A 4 2.86 -16.55 -3.54
N ALA A 5 3.99 -16.12 -2.96
CA ALA A 5 4.51 -16.69 -1.71
C ALA A 5 3.66 -16.38 -0.46
N SER A 6 2.61 -15.56 -0.60
CA SER A 6 1.72 -15.15 0.50
C SER A 6 0.28 -15.63 0.37
N LEU A 7 0.00 -16.48 -0.64
CA LEU A 7 -1.32 -17.08 -0.91
C LEU A 7 -1.36 -18.52 -0.40
N ALA A 8 -1.47 -18.72 0.91
CA ALA A 8 -1.73 -20.03 1.49
C ALA A 8 -2.44 -19.93 2.83
N MET A 9 -3.01 -21.04 3.29
CA MET A 9 -3.62 -21.09 4.62
C MET A 9 -2.55 -20.86 5.69
N PRO A 10 -2.83 -20.07 6.75
CA PRO A 10 -1.83 -19.78 7.78
C PRO A 10 -1.21 -21.02 8.43
N LEU A 11 -1.93 -22.14 8.47
CA LEU A 11 -1.47 -23.41 9.02
C LEU A 11 -0.39 -24.10 8.18
N GLU A 12 -0.19 -23.67 6.94
CA GLU A 12 0.72 -24.29 5.97
C GLU A 12 1.87 -23.35 5.56
N LEU A 13 1.87 -22.10 6.06
CA LEU A 13 2.88 -21.11 5.71
C LEU A 13 4.19 -21.35 6.47
N ASN A 14 5.31 -21.27 5.75
CA ASN A 14 6.63 -21.26 6.36
C ASN A 14 6.88 -19.92 7.08
N ALA A 15 7.34 -19.99 8.33
CA ALA A 15 7.68 -18.80 9.12
C ALA A 15 8.70 -17.89 8.43
N ASP A 16 9.69 -18.45 7.73
CA ASP A 16 10.71 -17.66 7.03
C ASP A 16 10.13 -16.82 5.89
N ASP A 17 9.09 -17.33 5.21
CA ASP A 17 8.39 -16.60 4.15
C ASP A 17 7.56 -15.44 4.72
N ILE A 18 6.97 -15.63 5.92
CA ILE A 18 6.27 -14.58 6.65
C ILE A 18 7.24 -13.49 7.11
N ASP A 19 8.36 -13.87 7.70
CA ASP A 19 9.39 -12.93 8.13
C ASP A 19 9.94 -12.13 6.95
N ARG A 20 10.17 -12.80 5.81
CA ARG A 20 10.57 -12.14 4.57
C ARG A 20 9.50 -11.16 4.09
N LEU A 21 8.23 -11.55 4.09
CA LEU A 21 7.10 -10.69 3.71
C LEU A 21 7.06 -9.43 4.59
N PHE A 22 7.19 -9.56 5.91
CA PHE A 22 7.16 -8.42 6.83
C PHE A 22 8.40 -7.53 6.72
N LYS A 23 9.59 -8.11 6.52
CA LYS A 23 10.79 -7.33 6.23
C LYS A 23 10.60 -6.45 4.99
N ILE A 24 10.00 -7.00 3.93
CA ILE A 24 9.75 -6.27 2.68
C ILE A 24 8.63 -5.25 2.83
N ASN A 25 7.50 -5.62 3.42
CA ASN A 25 6.29 -4.78 3.40
C ASN A 25 6.19 -3.83 4.60
N ILE A 26 6.94 -4.05 5.68
CA ILE A 26 6.87 -3.24 6.90
C ILE A 26 8.23 -2.59 7.18
N HIS A 27 9.29 -3.39 7.32
CA HIS A 27 10.58 -2.84 7.75
C HIS A 27 11.17 -1.92 6.69
N ALA A 28 11.20 -2.36 5.44
CA ALA A 28 11.78 -1.57 4.36
C ALA A 28 11.08 -0.20 4.16
N PRO A 29 9.73 -0.09 4.10
CA PRO A 29 9.05 1.20 4.02
C PRO A 29 9.31 2.12 5.22
N TYR A 30 9.38 1.56 6.43
CA TYR A 30 9.68 2.33 7.63
C TYR A 30 11.09 2.95 7.54
N HIS A 31 12.10 2.12 7.32
CA HIS A 31 13.48 2.57 7.23
C HIS A 31 13.69 3.55 6.08
N ALA A 32 13.14 3.25 4.89
CA ALA A 32 13.22 4.14 3.75
C ALA A 32 12.58 5.51 4.03
N SER A 33 11.43 5.54 4.72
CA SER A 33 10.76 6.79 5.08
C SER A 33 11.60 7.63 6.05
N VAL A 34 12.19 7.00 7.06
CA VAL A 34 13.05 7.68 8.04
C VAL A 34 14.32 8.22 7.38
N GLU A 35 15.01 7.43 6.57
CA GLU A 35 16.23 7.87 5.88
C GLU A 35 15.93 8.96 4.84
N ALA A 36 14.83 8.83 4.11
CA ALA A 36 14.38 9.89 3.19
C ALA A 36 14.11 11.19 3.97
N ALA A 37 13.37 11.11 5.07
CA ALA A 37 13.05 12.29 5.89
C ALA A 37 14.31 13.00 6.42
N ARG A 38 15.39 12.29 6.76
CA ARG A 38 16.64 12.91 7.22
C ARG A 38 17.27 13.85 6.19
N GLN A 39 17.14 13.54 4.91
CA GLN A 39 17.75 14.32 3.82
C GLN A 39 16.73 15.21 3.07
N MET A 40 15.44 15.01 3.33
CA MET A 40 14.36 15.73 2.66
C MET A 40 14.29 17.20 3.13
N PRO A 41 14.04 18.17 2.23
CA PRO A 41 13.76 19.55 2.63
C PRO A 41 12.45 19.67 3.41
N GLU A 42 12.25 20.80 4.09
CA GLU A 42 10.95 21.12 4.68
C GLU A 42 9.83 21.11 3.64
N GLY A 43 8.63 20.74 4.05
CA GLY A 43 7.50 20.65 3.14
C GLY A 43 7.56 19.44 2.20
N GLY A 44 8.39 18.44 2.48
CA GLY A 44 8.52 17.23 1.66
C GLY A 44 7.30 16.30 1.67
N ARG A 45 7.33 15.27 0.81
CA ARG A 45 6.24 14.30 0.62
C ARG A 45 6.81 12.88 0.61
N ILE A 46 6.27 12.01 1.45
CA ILE A 46 6.54 10.57 1.42
C ILE A 46 5.22 9.86 1.13
N LEU A 47 5.21 9.04 0.08
CA LEU A 47 4.05 8.32 -0.41
C LEU A 47 4.35 6.83 -0.40
N ILE A 48 3.52 6.05 0.28
CA ILE A 48 3.69 4.60 0.42
C ILE A 48 2.57 3.90 -0.36
N ILE A 49 2.92 2.88 -1.14
CA ILE A 49 1.94 2.06 -1.87
C ILE A 49 1.44 0.92 -0.98
N GLY A 50 0.23 1.08 -0.47
CA GLY A 50 -0.52 0.10 0.30
C GLY A 50 -1.31 -0.86 -0.58
N SER A 51 -2.50 -1.24 -0.10
CA SER A 51 -3.48 -2.06 -0.82
C SER A 51 -4.81 -2.00 -0.06
N VAL A 52 -5.95 -2.03 -0.75
CA VAL A 52 -7.28 -2.15 -0.11
C VAL A 52 -7.40 -3.38 0.81
N ASN A 53 -6.55 -4.39 0.60
CA ASN A 53 -6.45 -5.56 1.47
C ASN A 53 -5.94 -5.24 2.89
N GLY A 54 -5.35 -4.06 3.10
CA GLY A 54 -4.99 -3.53 4.40
C GLY A 54 -6.19 -2.98 5.19
N ASP A 55 -7.28 -2.60 4.50
CA ASP A 55 -8.52 -2.14 5.13
C ASP A 55 -9.48 -3.30 5.40
N ARG A 56 -9.57 -4.22 4.45
CA ARG A 56 -10.50 -5.35 4.48
C ARG A 56 -9.94 -6.50 3.68
N MET A 57 -9.98 -7.71 4.25
CA MET A 57 -9.63 -8.93 3.54
C MET A 57 -10.90 -9.72 3.14
N PRO A 58 -11.25 -9.81 1.84
CA PRO A 58 -12.47 -10.50 1.41
C PRO A 58 -12.30 -12.02 1.24
N VAL A 59 -11.07 -12.55 1.24
CA VAL A 59 -10.77 -13.95 0.93
C VAL A 59 -9.89 -14.62 2.00
N ALA A 60 -10.02 -15.94 2.14
CA ALA A 60 -9.15 -16.74 2.99
C ALA A 60 -7.73 -16.89 2.38
N GLY A 61 -6.76 -17.30 3.21
CA GLY A 61 -5.38 -17.58 2.75
C GLY A 61 -4.50 -16.35 2.51
N MET A 62 -4.91 -15.17 2.98
CA MET A 62 -4.23 -13.88 2.75
C MET A 62 -3.97 -13.09 4.04
N ALA A 63 -4.04 -13.74 5.20
CA ALA A 63 -3.96 -13.08 6.51
C ALA A 63 -2.63 -12.33 6.71
N ALA A 64 -1.50 -12.97 6.38
CA ALA A 64 -0.18 -12.34 6.52
C ALA A 64 -0.02 -11.14 5.56
N TYR A 65 -0.52 -11.25 4.33
CA TYR A 65 -0.52 -10.14 3.38
C TYR A 65 -1.36 -8.97 3.90
N ALA A 66 -2.59 -9.22 4.36
CA ALA A 66 -3.46 -8.21 4.99
C ALA A 66 -2.74 -7.51 6.14
N ALA A 67 -2.22 -8.27 7.10
CA ALA A 67 -1.49 -7.74 8.25
C ALA A 67 -0.34 -6.81 7.83
N SER A 68 0.45 -7.23 6.82
CA SER A 68 1.56 -6.43 6.32
C SER A 68 1.11 -5.11 5.69
N LYS A 69 -0.05 -5.08 5.02
CA LYS A 69 -0.59 -3.87 4.40
C LYS A 69 -1.32 -2.97 5.40
N SER A 70 -2.01 -3.53 6.39
CA SER A 70 -2.63 -2.76 7.48
C SER A 70 -1.57 -2.02 8.32
N ALA A 71 -0.40 -2.63 8.53
CA ALA A 71 0.70 -2.01 9.29
C ALA A 71 1.15 -0.67 8.70
N LEU A 72 1.10 -0.51 7.37
CA LEU A 72 1.49 0.72 6.68
C LEU A 72 0.64 1.93 7.09
N GLN A 73 -0.64 1.72 7.39
CA GLN A 73 -1.52 2.81 7.80
C GLN A 73 -1.15 3.32 9.20
N GLY A 74 -0.85 2.41 10.13
CA GLY A 74 -0.36 2.75 11.46
C GLY A 74 0.98 3.49 11.40
N MET A 75 1.89 2.98 10.57
CA MET A 75 3.18 3.61 10.29
C MET A 75 3.03 5.03 9.75
N ALA A 76 2.21 5.23 8.72
CA ALA A 76 1.99 6.55 8.13
C ALA A 76 1.39 7.54 9.14
N ARG A 77 0.46 7.09 10.00
CA ARG A 77 -0.10 7.91 11.08
C ARG A 77 0.94 8.34 12.11
N GLY A 78 1.87 7.45 12.47
CA GLY A 78 2.97 7.76 13.38
C GLY A 78 3.95 8.76 12.76
N LEU A 79 4.51 8.40 11.60
CA LEU A 79 5.51 9.23 10.92
C LEU A 79 4.98 10.60 10.51
N ALA A 80 3.70 10.74 10.19
CA ALA A 80 3.09 12.04 9.90
C ALA A 80 3.11 12.98 11.12
N ARG A 81 3.03 12.44 12.35
CA ARG A 81 3.18 13.23 13.58
C ARG A 81 4.64 13.58 13.81
N ASP A 82 5.53 12.61 13.63
CA ASP A 82 6.96 12.78 13.89
C ASP A 82 7.60 13.81 12.95
N PHE A 83 7.19 13.85 11.69
CA PHE A 83 7.76 14.76 10.69
C PHE A 83 6.89 15.99 10.41
N GLY A 84 5.71 16.08 11.03
CA GLY A 84 4.80 17.22 10.93
C GLY A 84 5.44 18.58 11.23
N PRO A 85 6.30 18.73 12.27
CA PRO A 85 7.01 19.99 12.55
C PRO A 85 7.88 20.49 11.39
N ARG A 86 8.30 19.61 10.48
CA ARG A 86 9.08 19.95 9.27
C ARG A 86 8.20 20.12 8.02
N GLY A 87 6.88 20.08 8.18
CA GLY A 87 5.91 20.14 7.08
C GLY A 87 5.95 18.93 6.13
N ILE A 88 6.60 17.82 6.53
CA ILE A 88 6.65 16.62 5.70
C ILE A 88 5.36 15.82 5.89
N THR A 89 4.66 15.53 4.80
CA THR A 89 3.44 14.73 4.86
C THR A 89 3.72 13.27 4.52
N ILE A 90 3.05 12.35 5.22
CA ILE A 90 3.03 10.93 4.89
C ILE A 90 1.63 10.52 4.45
N ASN A 91 1.52 9.84 3.31
CA ASN A 91 0.25 9.26 2.83
C ASN A 91 0.43 7.83 2.35
N VAL A 92 -0.63 7.03 2.49
CA VAL A 92 -0.71 5.68 1.92
C VAL A 92 -1.71 5.70 0.77
N VAL A 93 -1.26 5.35 -0.43
CA VAL A 93 -2.14 5.10 -1.57
C VAL A 93 -2.55 3.64 -1.50
N GLN A 94 -3.85 3.33 -1.50
CA GLN A 94 -4.34 1.96 -1.37
C GLN A 94 -5.08 1.51 -2.64
N PRO A 95 -4.35 1.07 -3.69
CA PRO A 95 -4.99 0.59 -4.89
C PRO A 95 -5.85 -0.66 -4.64
N GLY A 96 -6.99 -0.71 -5.33
CA GLY A 96 -7.71 -1.95 -5.62
C GLY A 96 -6.99 -2.79 -6.70
N PRO A 97 -7.70 -3.72 -7.37
CA PRO A 97 -7.14 -4.49 -8.48
C PRO A 97 -6.67 -3.59 -9.63
N ILE A 98 -5.37 -3.57 -9.90
CA ILE A 98 -4.75 -2.85 -11.03
C ILE A 98 -4.28 -3.85 -12.07
N ASP A 99 -4.49 -3.52 -13.34
CA ASP A 99 -4.04 -4.30 -14.49
C ASP A 99 -2.51 -4.23 -14.59
N THR A 100 -1.86 -5.33 -14.20
CA THR A 100 -0.40 -5.47 -14.18
C THR A 100 -0.05 -6.91 -14.53
N ASP A 101 1.19 -7.19 -14.90
CA ASP A 101 1.65 -8.56 -15.16
C ASP A 101 1.38 -9.52 -13.98
N ALA A 102 1.38 -9.01 -12.74
CA ALA A 102 1.11 -9.78 -11.54
C ALA A 102 -0.39 -10.00 -11.26
N ASN A 103 -1.26 -9.17 -11.85
CA ASN A 103 -2.71 -9.24 -11.71
C ASN A 103 -3.37 -8.77 -13.02
N PRO A 104 -3.29 -9.58 -14.09
CA PRO A 104 -3.75 -9.17 -15.41
C PRO A 104 -5.28 -9.06 -15.43
N ALA A 105 -5.82 -8.08 -16.14
CA ALA A 105 -7.25 -7.80 -16.15
C ALA A 105 -8.11 -8.93 -16.75
N ASN A 106 -7.52 -9.81 -17.55
CA ASN A 106 -8.12 -11.03 -18.10
C ASN A 106 -7.70 -12.30 -17.36
N GLY A 107 -7.10 -12.18 -16.17
CA GLY A 107 -6.65 -13.29 -15.35
C GLY A 107 -7.80 -14.07 -14.69
N PRO A 108 -7.50 -15.24 -14.11
CA PRO A 108 -8.50 -16.16 -13.56
C PRO A 108 -9.28 -15.59 -12.37
N MET A 109 -8.74 -14.59 -11.66
CA MET A 109 -9.42 -13.93 -10.54
C MET A 109 -10.32 -12.77 -10.96
N ARG A 110 -10.38 -12.40 -12.25
CA ARG A 110 -11.07 -11.19 -12.72
C ARG A 110 -12.50 -11.08 -12.20
N ASP A 111 -13.33 -12.08 -12.49
CA ASP A 111 -14.76 -12.02 -12.18
C ASP A 111 -15.00 -12.02 -10.67
N MET A 112 -14.17 -12.76 -9.92
CA MET A 112 -14.19 -12.76 -8.46
C MET A 112 -13.83 -11.38 -7.90
N LEU A 113 -12.73 -10.77 -8.34
CA LEU A 113 -12.33 -9.43 -7.90
C LEU A 113 -13.38 -8.38 -8.25
N HIS A 114 -13.91 -8.41 -9.49
CA HIS A 114 -14.94 -7.48 -9.94
C HIS A 114 -16.24 -7.66 -9.15
N SER A 115 -16.57 -8.85 -8.66
CA SER A 115 -17.76 -9.07 -7.83
C SER A 115 -17.77 -8.16 -6.59
N PHE A 116 -16.61 -7.85 -6.02
CA PHE A 116 -16.46 -6.99 -4.84
C PHE A 116 -16.41 -5.48 -5.15
N MET A 117 -16.18 -5.09 -6.40
CA MET A 117 -15.92 -3.68 -6.77
C MET A 117 -17.20 -2.91 -7.11
N ALA A 118 -17.26 -1.63 -6.81
CA ALA A 118 -18.35 -0.77 -7.30
C ALA A 118 -18.26 -0.54 -8.82
N ILE A 119 -17.04 -0.31 -9.31
CA ILE A 119 -16.73 -0.18 -10.73
C ILE A 119 -16.12 -1.51 -11.20
N LYS A 120 -16.79 -2.20 -12.13
CA LYS A 120 -16.47 -3.60 -12.53
C LYS A 120 -15.34 -3.68 -13.56
N ARG A 121 -14.18 -3.10 -13.26
CA ARG A 121 -12.96 -3.19 -14.08
C ARG A 121 -11.71 -3.10 -13.21
N HIS A 122 -10.60 -3.58 -13.74
CA HIS A 122 -9.30 -3.25 -13.17
C HIS A 122 -9.01 -1.75 -13.37
N GLY A 123 -8.36 -1.15 -12.37
CA GLY A 123 -7.73 0.15 -12.54
C GLY A 123 -6.51 0.01 -13.46
N GLN A 124 -6.10 1.11 -14.06
CA GLN A 124 -4.87 1.21 -14.85
C GLN A 124 -3.73 1.81 -14.00
N PRO A 125 -2.47 1.43 -14.23
CA PRO A 125 -1.33 2.01 -13.50
C PRO A 125 -1.30 3.54 -13.51
N GLU A 126 -1.74 4.16 -14.60
CA GLU A 126 -1.81 5.61 -14.78
C GLU A 126 -2.81 6.27 -13.81
N GLU A 127 -3.87 5.57 -13.42
CA GLU A 127 -4.85 6.07 -12.45
C GLU A 127 -4.24 6.17 -11.05
N VAL A 128 -3.41 5.18 -10.67
CA VAL A 128 -2.63 5.23 -9.42
C VAL A 128 -1.56 6.32 -9.50
N ALA A 129 -0.86 6.41 -10.64
CA ALA A 129 0.16 7.44 -10.86
C ALA A 129 -0.43 8.86 -10.78
N GLY A 130 -1.65 9.06 -11.29
CA GLY A 130 -2.37 10.34 -11.20
C GLY A 130 -2.60 10.79 -9.77
N MET A 131 -2.99 9.88 -8.87
CA MET A 131 -3.15 10.18 -7.45
C MET A 131 -1.82 10.44 -6.75
N VAL A 132 -0.80 9.62 -7.03
CA VAL A 132 0.56 9.84 -6.51
C VAL A 132 1.06 11.23 -6.92
N ALA A 133 0.89 11.62 -8.18
CA ALA A 133 1.26 12.93 -8.68
C ALA A 133 0.48 14.06 -7.99
N TRP A 134 -0.82 13.88 -7.74
CA TRP A 134 -1.62 14.85 -7.01
C TRP A 134 -1.17 15.00 -5.55
N LEU A 135 -0.91 13.88 -4.86
CA LEU A 135 -0.42 13.87 -3.48
C LEU A 135 1.00 14.43 -3.35
N ALA A 136 1.84 14.27 -4.37
CA ALA A 136 3.17 14.88 -4.41
C ALA A 136 3.10 16.40 -4.70
N GLY A 137 2.02 16.88 -5.30
CA GLY A 137 1.88 18.26 -5.74
C GLY A 137 1.64 19.28 -4.61
N PRO A 138 1.76 20.58 -4.92
CA PRO A 138 1.59 21.65 -3.94
C PRO A 138 0.14 21.81 -3.45
N ARG A 139 -0.85 21.17 -4.08
CA ARG A 139 -2.27 21.26 -3.68
C ARG A 139 -2.66 20.29 -2.56
N SER A 140 -1.76 19.40 -2.16
CA SER A 140 -2.00 18.37 -1.15
C SER A 140 -1.37 18.70 0.22
N GLN A 141 -0.89 19.93 0.47
CA GLN A 141 -0.05 20.21 1.66
C GLN A 141 -0.76 19.96 2.99
N PHE A 142 -2.09 20.04 3.00
CA PHE A 142 -2.92 19.71 4.17
C PHE A 142 -3.49 18.29 4.15
N CYS A 143 -3.13 17.49 3.14
CA CYS A 143 -3.38 16.06 3.09
C CYS A 143 -2.18 15.34 3.71
N TYR A 144 -2.07 15.40 5.03
CA TYR A 144 -1.21 14.51 5.80
C TYR A 144 -2.12 13.46 6.42
N ARG A 145 -1.80 12.16 6.31
CA ARG A 145 -2.56 11.04 6.88
C ARG A 145 -3.82 10.60 6.12
N ARG A 146 -3.88 10.71 4.79
CA ARG A 146 -5.01 10.16 4.03
C ARG A 146 -4.70 8.75 3.54
N ASP A 147 -5.58 7.83 3.87
CA ASP A 147 -5.79 6.61 3.12
C ASP A 147 -6.57 7.03 1.87
N ALA A 148 -5.88 7.20 0.74
CA ALA A 148 -6.52 7.60 -0.51
C ALA A 148 -7.13 6.36 -1.18
N TYR A 149 -8.47 6.31 -1.20
CA TYR A 149 -9.24 5.25 -1.83
C TYR A 149 -9.43 5.54 -3.33
N HIS A 150 -9.13 4.55 -4.17
CA HIS A 150 -9.55 4.46 -5.57
C HIS A 150 -10.31 3.18 -5.80
#